data_AF-A0A519XVD8-F1
#
_entry.id   AF-A0A519XVD8-F1
#
_cell.length_a   1.000
_cell.length_b   1.000
_cell.length_c   1.000
_cell.angle_alpha   90.00
_cell.angle_beta   90.00
_cell.angle_gamma   90.00
#
_symmetry.space_group_name_H-M   'P 1'
#
loop_
_entity.id
_entity.type
_entity.pdbx_description
1 polymer ?
#
loop_
_entity_poly.entity_id
_entity_poly.type
_entity_poly.pdbx_seq_one_letter_code
_entity_poly.pdbx_strand_id
1 'polypeptide(L)' 'MGRAFEFRKERKFKRWSKMAVQFTRIGKDIVMAVKESGPNPETNSRLRTAMQNAK' A
#
# COMPACT_ATOMS: atom_id res chain seq x y z
N MET A 1 -12.68 24.36 17.93
CA MET A 1 -12.96 23.95 16.54
C MET A 1 -14.33 23.29 16.51
N GLY A 2 -15.24 23.64 15.59
CA GLY A 2 -16.61 23.09 15.60
C GLY A 2 -16.68 21.61 15.23
N ARG A 3 -17.81 20.95 15.51
CA ARG A 3 -18.04 19.51 15.26
C ARG A 3 -17.73 19.06 13.82
N ALA A 4 -18.03 19.90 12.82
CA ALA A 4 -17.70 19.64 11.42
C ALA A 4 -16.18 19.58 11.15
N PHE A 5 -15.38 20.33 11.89
CA PHE A 5 -13.92 20.27 11.79
C PHE A 5 -13.40 18.95 12.35
N GLU A 6 -13.87 18.52 13.53
CA GLU A 6 -13.43 17.27 14.16
C GLU A 6 -13.72 16.05 13.28
N PHE A 7 -14.89 15.98 12.63
CA PHE A 7 -15.19 14.92 11.67
C PHE A 7 -14.24 14.90 10.46
N ARG A 8 -13.89 16.08 9.91
CA ARG A 8 -12.93 16.16 8.79
C ARG A 8 -11.53 15.73 9.21
N LYS A 9 -11.11 16.17 10.40
CA LYS A 9 -9.83 15.82 11.02
C LYS A 9 -9.75 14.30 11.23
N GLU A 10 -10.77 13.70 11.84
CA GLU A 10 -10.84 12.25 12.06
C GLU A 10 -10.79 11.46 10.74
N ARG A 11 -11.53 11.88 9.71
CA ARG A 11 -11.50 11.25 8.39
C ARG A 11 -10.11 11.28 7.75
N LYS A 12 -9.38 12.39 7.90
CA LYS A 12 -7.99 12.49 7.43
C LYS A 12 -7.08 11.50 8.17
N PHE A 13 -7.14 11.45 9.50
CA PHE A 13 -6.33 10.51 10.28
C PHE A 13 -6.65 9.05 9.97
N LYS A 14 -7.93 8.69 9.81
CA LYS A 14 -8.33 7.35 9.37
C LYS A 14 -7.75 6.98 8.01
N ARG A 15 -7.74 7.92 7.05
CA ARG A 15 -7.13 7.70 5.73
C ARG A 15 -5.61 7.49 5.85
N TRP A 16 -4.92 8.32 6.60
CA TRP A 16 -3.47 8.22 6.76
C TRP A 16 -3.05 6.93 7.48
N SER A 17 -3.79 6.51 8.51
CA SER A 17 -3.57 5.23 9.18
C SER A 17 -3.71 4.05 8.20
N LYS A 18 -4.75 4.06 7.35
CA LYS A 18 -4.90 3.03 6.29
C LYS A 18 -3.75 3.05 5.28
N MET A 19 -3.29 4.23 4.87
CA MET A 19 -2.15 4.36 3.95
C MET A 19 -0.86 3.78 4.55
N ALA A 20 -0.58 4.02 5.83
CA ALA A 20 0.61 3.47 6.48
C ALA A 20 0.59 1.93 6.52
N VAL A 21 -0.56 1.33 6.83
CA VAL A 21 -0.72 -0.13 6.82
C VAL A 21 -0.57 -0.67 5.39
N GLN A 22 -1.19 -0.03 4.40
CA GLN A 22 -1.11 -0.47 3.00
C GLN A 22 0.31 -0.40 2.44
N PHE A 23 1.06 0.66 2.76
CA PHE A 23 2.47 0.82 2.36
C PHE A 23 3.33 -0.35 2.85
N THR A 24 3.22 -0.71 4.13
CA THR A 24 4.00 -1.83 4.69
C THR A 24 3.63 -3.19 4.09
N ARG A 25 2.36 -3.40 3.73
CA ARG A 25 1.89 -4.64 3.09
C ARG A 25 2.41 -4.78 1.66
N ILE A 26 2.28 -3.72 0.85
CA ILE A 26 2.78 -3.70 -0.53
C ILE A 26 4.29 -3.93 -0.57
N GLY A 27 5.06 -3.30 0.33
CA GLY A 27 6.50 -3.52 0.41
C GLY A 27 6.85 -4.98 0.70
N LYS A 28 6.13 -5.63 1.63
CA LYS A 28 6.30 -7.06 1.91
C LYS A 28 5.94 -7.94 0.71
N ASP A 29 4.82 -7.63 0.03
CA ASP A 29 4.37 -8.40 -1.14
C ASP A 29 5.37 -8.32 -2.29
N ILE A 30 5.97 -7.15 -2.53
CA ILE A 30 7.04 -6.97 -3.53
C ILE A 30 8.26 -7.81 -3.14
N VAL A 31 8.73 -7.70 -1.90
CA VAL A 31 9.91 -8.47 -1.43
C VAL A 31 9.68 -9.98 -1.54
N MET A 32 8.49 -10.46 -1.19
CA MET A 32 8.13 -11.87 -1.30
C MET A 32 8.08 -12.32 -2.77
N ALA A 33 7.43 -11.54 -3.65
CA ALA A 33 7.37 -11.85 -5.06
C ALA A 33 8.77 -11.93 -5.71
N VAL A 34 9.67 -11.02 -5.35
CA VAL A 34 11.06 -11.03 -5.82
C VAL A 34 11.83 -12.26 -5.32
N LYS A 35 11.64 -12.64 -4.05
CA LYS A 35 12.29 -13.84 -3.47
C LYS A 35 11.81 -15.14 -4.12
N GLU A 36 10.52 -15.22 -4.46
CA GLU A 36 9.92 -16.43 -5.03
C GLU A 36 10.28 -16.66 -6.51
N SER A 37 10.29 -15.60 -7.34
CA SER A 37 10.39 -15.74 -8.81
C SER A 37 11.31 -14.71 -9.47
N GLY A 38 12.21 -14.10 -8.70
CA GLY A 38 13.21 -13.16 -9.18
C GLY A 38 12.66 -11.74 -9.45
N PRO A 39 13.56 -10.78 -9.74
CA PRO A 39 13.24 -9.36 -9.79
C PRO A 39 12.66 -8.87 -11.13
N ASN A 40 12.53 -9.74 -12.14
CA ASN A 40 12.07 -9.33 -13.46
C ASN A 40 10.52 -9.33 -13.54
N PRO A 41 9.86 -8.17 -13.66
CA PRO A 41 8.40 -8.09 -13.72
C PRO A 41 7.81 -8.73 -14.98
N GLU A 42 8.55 -8.84 -16.07
CA GLU A 42 8.03 -9.44 -17.31
C GLU A 42 7.76 -10.94 -17.16
N THR A 43 8.61 -11.62 -16.39
CA THR A 43 8.52 -13.06 -16.12
C THR A 43 7.83 -13.36 -14.80
N ASN A 44 7.64 -12.38 -13.91
CA ASN A 44 7.02 -12.53 -12.60
C ASN A 44 5.67 -11.79 -12.52
N SER A 45 4.58 -12.51 -12.78
CA SER A 45 3.21 -11.97 -12.72
C SER A 45 2.85 -11.41 -11.35
N ARG A 46 3.29 -12.07 -10.27
CA ARG A 46 3.03 -11.65 -8.88
C ARG A 46 3.68 -10.30 -8.58
N LEU A 47 4.91 -10.08 -9.07
CA LEU A 47 5.61 -8.80 -8.96
C LEU A 47 4.88 -7.69 -9.72
N ARG A 48 4.40 -7.93 -10.94
CA ARG A 48 3.60 -6.94 -11.69
C ARG A 48 2.35 -6.51 -10.94
N THR A 49 1.58 -7.45 -10.39
CA THR A 49 0.38 -7.13 -9.62
C THR A 49 0.72 -6.33 -8.36
N ALA A 50 1.78 -6.70 -7.65
CA ALA A 50 2.25 -5.95 -6.47
C ALA A 50 2.67 -4.52 -6.83
N MET A 51 3.34 -4.33 -7.97
CA MET A 51 3.72 -3.00 -8.48
C MET A 51 2.51 -2.16 -8.91
N GLN A 52 1.49 -2.77 -9.52
CA GLN A 52 0.25 -2.06 -9.86
C GLN A 52 -0.51 -1.61 -8.62
N ASN A 53 -0.57 -2.45 -7.58
CA ASN A 53 -1.19 -2.10 -6.30
C ASN A 53 -0.43 -1.01 -5.53
N ALA A 54 0.84 -0.77 -5.88
CA ALA A 54 1.69 0.27 -5.32
C ALA A 54 1.48 1.65 -5.94
N LYS A 55 0.84 1.72 -7.11
CA LYS A 55 0.59 2.96 -7.85
C LYS A 55 -0.61 3.72 -7.27
#